data_AF-A0A7I7KPQ5-F1
#
_entry.id   AF-A0A7I7KPQ5-F1
#
_cell.length_a   1.000
_cell.length_b   1.000
_cell.length_c   1.000
_cell.angle_alpha   90.00
_cell.angle_beta   90.00
_cell.angle_gamma   90.00
#
_symmetry.space_group_name_H-M   'P 1'
#
loop_
_entity.id
_entity.type
_entity.pdbx_description
1 polymer ?
#
loop_
_entity_poly.entity_id
_entity_poly.type
_entity_poly.pdbx_seq_one_letter_code
_entity_poly.pdbx_strand_id
1 'polypeptide(L)'
;MTSTAIDRGLDTELAADLAGAAFTLAKRFAAGATMWSIAPSWEPHAQHIAVEFVHPVIMGKRALPAVALTGPELVDLVRVSVRPGDIVVAVSGADDAQVRSVMRRSPAWGATTIWIGSGERPDAGMADHVLWLDDPDPRVPATGGFVLFYHLLWELTHVCFEHSGLLTTPQCTEDVCVTCSDEGRLGEVVTASADGTAVVRTARGLEDVVTTLVEPVGAGELVVVHAGTAISRVEGDK
;
A
#
# COMPACT_ATOMS: atom_id res chain seq x y z
N MET A 1 36.06 -6.49 2.64
CA MET A 1 34.65 -6.50 3.06
C MET A 1 34.00 -5.28 2.47
N THR A 2 33.11 -5.44 1.49
CA THR A 2 32.29 -4.34 0.98
C THR A 2 31.28 -3.98 2.06
N SER A 3 31.34 -2.76 2.56
CA SER A 3 30.35 -2.20 3.49
C SER A 3 28.98 -2.20 2.80
N THR A 4 28.00 -2.82 3.45
CA THR A 4 26.59 -2.84 3.03
C THR A 4 25.89 -1.57 3.49
N ALA A 5 24.72 -1.25 2.92
CA ALA A 5 23.86 -0.16 3.44
C ALA A 5 23.62 -0.25 4.96
N ILE A 6 23.54 -1.46 5.52
CA ILE A 6 23.35 -1.69 6.97
C ILE A 6 24.53 -1.15 7.78
N ASP A 7 25.76 -1.23 7.24
CA ASP A 7 26.97 -0.76 7.91
C ASP A 7 27.06 0.79 7.94
N ARG A 8 26.31 1.48 7.08
CA ARG A 8 26.26 2.96 7.03
C ARG A 8 25.24 3.57 8.00
N GLY A 9 24.35 2.74 8.55
CA GLY A 9 23.23 3.19 9.39
C GLY A 9 22.08 3.79 8.59
N LEU A 10 20.96 4.03 9.27
CA LEU A 10 19.80 4.73 8.71
C LEU A 10 20.06 6.23 8.75
N ASP A 11 19.93 6.92 7.62
CA ASP A 11 19.97 8.38 7.60
C ASP A 11 18.67 8.99 8.17
N THR A 12 18.69 10.30 8.36
CA THR A 12 17.57 11.04 8.97
C THR A 12 16.28 10.97 8.14
N GLU A 13 16.39 10.94 6.81
CA GLU A 13 15.24 10.94 5.91
C GLU A 13 14.55 9.58 5.94
N LEU A 14 15.31 8.50 5.80
CA LEU A 14 14.83 7.13 5.89
C LEU A 14 14.27 6.81 7.29
N ALA A 15 14.87 7.36 8.35
CA ALA A 15 14.32 7.24 9.70
C ALA A 15 12.95 7.96 9.83
N ALA A 16 12.78 9.11 9.19
CA ALA A 16 11.50 9.83 9.16
C ALA A 16 10.44 9.07 8.35
N ASP A 17 10.81 8.51 7.20
CA ASP A 17 9.95 7.66 6.37
C ASP A 17 9.48 6.41 7.15
N LEU A 18 10.41 5.74 7.85
CA LEU A 18 10.12 4.59 8.72
C LEU A 18 9.15 4.96 9.84
N ALA A 19 9.38 6.09 10.53
CA ALA A 19 8.50 6.55 11.60
C ALA A 19 7.10 6.88 11.08
N GLY A 20 7.00 7.55 9.92
CA GLY A 20 5.74 7.86 9.25
C GLY A 20 4.97 6.60 8.86
N ALA A 21 5.65 5.63 8.25
CA ALA A 21 5.07 4.35 7.84
C ALA A 21 4.58 3.54 9.05
N ALA A 22 5.38 3.44 10.11
CA ALA A 22 5.00 2.74 11.35
C ALA A 22 3.80 3.39 12.04
N PHE A 23 3.73 4.73 12.07
CA PHE A 23 2.57 5.44 12.62
C PHE A 23 1.30 5.19 11.80
N THR A 24 1.41 5.15 10.47
CA THR A 24 0.29 4.77 9.59
C THR A 24 -0.15 3.32 9.83
N LEU A 25 0.78 2.37 9.92
CA LEU A 25 0.47 0.98 10.27
C LEU A 25 -0.30 0.89 11.60
N ALA A 26 0.19 1.58 12.64
CA ALA A 26 -0.46 1.58 13.95
C ALA A 26 -1.91 2.10 13.88
N LYS A 27 -2.17 3.19 13.15
CA LYS A 27 -3.53 3.71 12.95
C LYS A 27 -4.42 2.71 12.21
N ARG A 28 -3.92 2.09 11.13
CA ARG A 28 -4.67 1.12 10.33
C ARG A 28 -5.01 -0.14 11.14
N PHE A 29 -4.04 -0.71 11.86
CA PHE A 29 -4.27 -1.86 12.73
C PHE A 29 -5.16 -1.55 13.94
N ALA A 30 -5.08 -0.33 14.51
CA ALA A 30 -6.02 0.12 15.53
C ALA A 30 -7.46 0.18 15.00
N ALA A 31 -7.64 0.55 13.73
CA ALA A 31 -8.92 0.53 13.02
C ALA A 31 -9.34 -0.87 12.52
N GLY A 32 -8.57 -1.92 12.80
CA GLY A 32 -8.91 -3.31 12.45
C GLY A 32 -8.45 -3.80 11.07
N ALA A 33 -7.50 -3.10 10.44
CA ALA A 33 -6.94 -3.49 9.14
C ALA A 33 -6.26 -4.88 9.16
N THR A 34 -6.28 -5.54 8.01
CA THR A 34 -5.39 -6.67 7.69
C THR A 34 -4.26 -6.19 6.78
N MET A 35 -3.05 -6.71 7.01
CA MET A 35 -1.90 -6.45 6.14
C MET A 35 -1.66 -7.61 5.17
N TRP A 36 -1.52 -7.29 3.89
CA TRP A 36 -1.24 -8.23 2.82
C TRP A 36 0.19 -8.00 2.31
N SER A 37 1.10 -8.95 2.56
CA SER A 37 2.50 -8.84 2.16
C SER A 37 2.76 -9.57 0.85
N ILE A 38 3.50 -8.94 -0.05
CA ILE A 38 3.88 -9.49 -1.36
C ILE A 38 5.37 -9.29 -1.63
N ALA A 39 6.01 -10.27 -2.26
CA ALA A 39 7.42 -10.19 -2.62
C ALA A 39 7.70 -11.12 -3.81
N PRO A 40 7.28 -10.77 -5.04
CA PRO A 40 7.26 -11.69 -6.18
C PRO A 40 8.63 -12.30 -6.52
N SER A 41 9.70 -11.50 -6.42
CA SER A 41 11.06 -11.97 -6.67
C SER A 41 11.73 -12.59 -5.44
N TRP A 42 11.15 -12.42 -4.25
CA TRP A 42 11.74 -12.82 -2.96
C TRP A 42 10.67 -13.27 -1.95
N GLU A 43 9.88 -14.28 -2.31
CA GLU A 43 8.73 -14.77 -1.52
C GLU A 43 9.01 -14.97 -0.02
N PRO A 44 10.21 -15.41 0.43
CA PRO A 44 10.51 -15.50 1.86
C PRO A 44 10.33 -14.19 2.64
N HIS A 45 10.52 -13.01 2.02
CA HIS A 45 10.27 -11.73 2.69
C HIS A 45 8.79 -11.50 2.97
N ALA A 46 7.90 -11.83 2.03
CA ALA A 46 6.46 -11.72 2.26
C ALA A 46 6.01 -12.61 3.43
N GLN A 47 6.50 -13.86 3.45
CA GLN A 47 6.23 -14.82 4.51
C GLN A 47 6.79 -14.38 5.86
N HIS A 48 8.01 -13.84 5.90
CA HIS A 48 8.61 -13.31 7.12
C HIS A 48 7.77 -12.16 7.68
N ILE A 49 7.40 -11.18 6.85
CA ILE A 49 6.54 -10.07 7.26
C ILE A 49 5.23 -10.59 7.88
N ALA A 50 4.59 -11.58 7.25
CA ALA A 50 3.34 -12.13 7.78
C ALA A 50 3.55 -12.82 9.16
N VAL A 51 4.59 -13.64 9.29
CA VAL A 51 4.91 -14.33 10.55
C VAL A 51 5.28 -13.35 11.66
N GLU A 52 6.11 -12.35 11.37
CA GLU A 52 6.57 -11.34 12.35
C GLU A 52 5.39 -10.59 12.98
N PHE A 53 4.38 -10.23 12.18
CA PHE A 53 3.20 -9.51 12.66
C PHE A 53 2.18 -10.41 13.36
N VAL A 54 2.00 -11.66 12.92
CA VAL A 54 1.04 -12.60 13.53
C VAL A 54 1.59 -13.25 14.81
N HIS A 55 2.88 -13.53 14.88
CA HIS A 55 3.54 -14.23 15.99
C HIS A 55 4.62 -13.34 16.61
N PRO A 56 4.24 -12.31 17.38
CA PRO A 56 5.19 -11.36 17.92
C PRO A 56 6.22 -12.04 18.82
N VAL A 57 7.50 -11.81 18.55
CA VAL A 57 8.63 -12.44 19.28
C VAL A 57 8.73 -11.94 20.72
N ILE A 58 8.26 -10.72 21.00
CA ILE A 58 8.26 -10.15 22.35
C ILE A 58 7.00 -10.57 23.10
N MET A 59 7.22 -11.24 24.24
CA MET A 59 6.15 -11.67 25.15
C MET A 59 5.20 -10.51 25.51
N GLY A 60 3.90 -10.76 25.35
CA GLY A 60 2.84 -9.80 25.71
C GLY A 60 2.47 -8.78 24.64
N LYS A 61 3.17 -8.75 23.48
CA LYS A 61 2.75 -7.91 22.35
C LYS A 61 1.54 -8.50 21.62
N ARG A 62 0.72 -7.62 21.05
CA ARG A 62 -0.52 -7.97 20.34
C ARG A 62 -0.17 -8.59 18.98
N ALA A 63 -0.79 -9.73 18.66
CA ALA A 63 -0.76 -10.27 17.31
C ALA A 63 -1.55 -9.36 16.35
N LEU A 64 -0.96 -9.05 15.19
CA LEU A 64 -1.53 -8.18 14.17
C LEU A 64 -1.89 -9.02 12.92
N PRO A 65 -3.08 -8.85 12.32
CA PRO A 65 -3.50 -9.66 11.18
C PRO A 65 -2.63 -9.39 9.96
N ALA A 66 -1.83 -10.37 9.54
CA ALA A 66 -0.99 -10.28 8.36
C ALA A 66 -0.97 -11.59 7.57
N VAL A 67 -1.00 -11.50 6.25
CA VAL A 67 -1.03 -12.65 5.33
C VAL A 67 -0.08 -12.41 4.16
N ALA A 68 0.76 -13.40 3.87
CA ALA A 68 1.61 -13.39 2.68
C ALA A 68 0.82 -13.91 1.47
N LEU A 69 0.83 -13.17 0.37
CA LEU A 69 0.31 -13.60 -0.93
C LEU A 69 1.51 -13.94 -1.84
N THR A 70 1.51 -15.16 -2.35
CA THR A 70 2.59 -15.72 -3.18
C THR A 70 2.02 -16.35 -4.45
N GLY A 71 2.87 -16.57 -5.47
CA GLY A 71 2.46 -17.15 -6.75
C GLY A 71 2.24 -16.11 -7.87
N PRO A 72 1.91 -16.59 -9.08
CA PRO A 72 2.07 -15.83 -10.31
C PRO A 72 1.00 -14.76 -10.57
N GLU A 73 -0.23 -14.91 -10.06
CA GLU A 73 -1.35 -13.99 -10.33
C GLU A 73 -1.54 -12.95 -9.22
N LEU A 74 -0.42 -12.30 -8.85
CA LEU A 74 -0.35 -11.49 -7.63
C LEU A 74 -1.32 -10.31 -7.62
N VAL A 75 -1.51 -9.67 -8.77
CA VAL A 75 -2.43 -8.54 -8.92
C VAL A 75 -3.87 -8.96 -8.57
N ASP A 76 -4.33 -10.08 -9.12
CA ASP A 76 -5.69 -10.59 -8.89
C ASP A 76 -5.86 -11.11 -7.46
N LEU A 77 -4.82 -11.76 -6.92
CA LEU A 77 -4.80 -12.22 -5.53
C LEU A 77 -4.94 -11.05 -4.55
N VAL A 78 -4.20 -9.95 -4.76
CA VAL A 78 -4.33 -8.75 -3.92
C VAL A 78 -5.71 -8.14 -4.11
N ARG A 79 -6.17 -7.98 -5.36
CA ARG A 79 -7.47 -7.39 -5.70
C ARG A 79 -8.64 -8.08 -5.00
N VAL A 80 -8.66 -9.41 -4.94
CA VAL A 80 -9.75 -10.18 -4.29
C VAL A 80 -9.62 -10.21 -2.76
N SER A 81 -8.40 -10.10 -2.23
CA SER A 81 -8.13 -10.23 -0.79
C SER A 81 -8.39 -8.93 -0.03
N VAL A 82 -7.93 -7.81 -0.60
CA VAL A 82 -7.93 -6.50 0.05
C VAL A 82 -9.34 -5.94 0.25
N ARG A 83 -9.59 -5.42 1.45
CA ARG A 83 -10.76 -4.61 1.80
C ARG A 83 -10.39 -3.14 2.03
N PRO A 84 -11.33 -2.19 1.87
CA PRO A 84 -11.07 -0.81 2.24
C PRO A 84 -10.58 -0.69 3.70
N GLY A 85 -9.50 0.04 3.90
CA GLY A 85 -8.83 0.20 5.18
C GLY A 85 -7.67 -0.77 5.43
N ASP A 86 -7.51 -1.82 4.61
CA ASP A 86 -6.37 -2.75 4.69
C ASP A 86 -5.05 -2.10 4.26
N ILE A 87 -3.97 -2.84 4.47
CA ILE A 87 -2.61 -2.46 4.10
C ILE A 87 -2.07 -3.45 3.07
N VAL A 88 -1.37 -2.96 2.05
CA VAL A 88 -0.54 -3.77 1.16
C VAL A 88 0.92 -3.37 1.36
N VAL A 89 1.77 -4.35 1.68
CA VAL A 89 3.22 -4.15 1.79
C VAL A 89 3.92 -4.98 0.71
N ALA A 90 4.69 -4.33 -0.15
CA ALA A 90 5.50 -5.03 -1.15
C ALA A 90 7.00 -4.93 -0.88
N VAL A 91 7.71 -6.02 -1.18
CA VAL A 91 9.17 -6.05 -1.26
C VAL A 91 9.57 -6.40 -2.69
N SER A 92 10.07 -5.43 -3.46
CA SER A 92 10.50 -5.63 -4.86
C SER A 92 11.43 -4.51 -5.33
N GLY A 93 12.05 -4.68 -6.51
CA GLY A 93 12.60 -3.55 -7.28
C GLY A 93 11.47 -2.64 -7.80
N ALA A 94 11.80 -1.39 -8.12
CA ALA A 94 10.84 -0.38 -8.61
C ALA A 94 10.25 -0.71 -9.99
N ASP A 95 10.96 -1.53 -10.77
CA ASP A 95 10.61 -1.96 -12.12
C ASP A 95 9.66 -3.17 -12.16
N ASP A 96 9.37 -3.79 -11.01
CA ASP A 96 8.48 -4.96 -10.94
C ASP A 96 7.05 -4.59 -11.39
N ALA A 97 6.66 -5.11 -12.55
CA ALA A 97 5.39 -4.78 -13.19
C ALA A 97 4.16 -5.16 -12.35
N GLN A 98 4.24 -6.26 -11.59
CA GLN A 98 3.12 -6.70 -10.76
C GLN A 98 2.96 -5.79 -9.55
N VAL A 99 4.07 -5.45 -8.88
CA VAL A 99 4.03 -4.52 -7.75
C VAL A 99 3.59 -3.14 -8.19
N ARG A 100 4.12 -2.59 -9.29
CA ARG A 100 3.64 -1.31 -9.85
C ARG A 100 2.14 -1.32 -10.11
N SER A 101 1.63 -2.42 -10.65
CA SER A 101 0.20 -2.59 -10.93
C SER A 101 -0.65 -2.62 -9.65
N VAL A 102 -0.20 -3.36 -8.63
CA VAL A 102 -0.83 -3.41 -7.31
C VAL A 102 -0.85 -2.04 -6.65
N MET A 103 0.29 -1.34 -6.64
CA MET A 103 0.43 -0.04 -5.98
C MET A 103 -0.48 1.01 -6.63
N ARG A 104 -0.55 1.04 -7.97
CA ARG A 104 -1.42 1.97 -8.71
C ARG A 104 -2.92 1.74 -8.42
N ARG A 105 -3.33 0.50 -8.20
CA ARG A 105 -4.74 0.13 -8.01
C ARG A 105 -5.19 0.14 -6.55
N SER A 106 -4.27 -0.02 -5.60
CA SER A 106 -4.56 -0.08 -4.17
C SER A 106 -5.36 1.12 -3.63
N PRO A 107 -5.14 2.38 -4.07
CA PRO A 107 -5.98 3.50 -3.66
C PRO A 107 -7.45 3.33 -4.10
N ALA A 108 -7.71 2.79 -5.29
CA ALA A 108 -9.07 2.46 -5.75
C ALA A 108 -9.69 1.31 -4.93
N TRP A 109 -8.87 0.46 -4.33
CA TRP A 109 -9.32 -0.59 -3.40
C TRP A 109 -9.51 -0.09 -1.97
N GLY A 110 -9.09 1.16 -1.69
CA GLY A 110 -9.10 1.76 -0.36
C GLY A 110 -8.00 1.25 0.57
N ALA A 111 -6.95 0.64 0.02
CA ALA A 111 -5.82 0.15 0.80
C ALA A 111 -4.69 1.16 0.88
N THR A 112 -4.02 1.18 2.03
CA THR A 112 -2.76 1.90 2.21
C THR A 112 -1.59 1.04 1.74
N THR A 113 -0.61 1.66 1.11
CA THR A 113 0.51 0.99 0.43
C THR A 113 1.86 1.33 1.06
N ILE A 114 2.68 0.30 1.27
CA ILE A 114 4.08 0.44 1.66
C ILE A 114 4.93 -0.33 0.67
N TRP A 115 5.96 0.30 0.13
CA TRP A 115 6.90 -0.34 -0.79
C TRP A 115 8.32 -0.30 -0.24
N ILE A 116 8.87 -1.49 0.00
CA ILE A 116 10.24 -1.72 0.43
C ILE A 116 11.08 -2.18 -0.77
N GLY A 117 12.26 -1.60 -0.95
CA GLY A 117 13.19 -2.02 -2.00
C GLY A 117 14.54 -1.33 -1.94
N SER A 118 15.31 -1.45 -3.02
CA SER A 118 16.65 -0.90 -3.15
C SER A 118 17.00 -0.54 -4.59
N GLY A 119 18.01 0.31 -4.77
CA GLY A 119 18.47 0.74 -6.09
C GLY A 119 17.65 1.93 -6.62
N GLU A 120 17.26 1.91 -7.89
CA GLU A 120 16.42 2.95 -8.47
C GLU A 120 15.06 3.02 -7.74
N ARG A 121 14.71 4.20 -7.22
CA ARG A 121 13.50 4.42 -6.43
C ARG A 121 12.29 4.54 -7.36
N PRO A 122 11.10 4.04 -6.97
CA PRO A 122 9.88 4.30 -7.75
C PRO A 122 9.56 5.80 -7.79
N ASP A 123 8.81 6.21 -8.82
CA ASP A 123 8.34 7.58 -8.97
C ASP A 123 7.57 8.05 -7.73
N ALA A 124 7.67 9.36 -7.45
CA ALA A 124 6.98 9.96 -6.33
C ALA A 124 5.46 9.74 -6.42
N GLY A 125 4.85 9.32 -5.31
CA GLY A 125 3.40 9.06 -5.24
C GLY A 125 2.98 7.66 -5.72
N MET A 126 3.92 6.78 -6.11
CA MET A 126 3.59 5.40 -6.46
C MET A 126 3.09 4.58 -5.27
N ALA A 127 3.46 4.91 -4.03
CA ALA A 127 2.95 4.31 -2.80
C ALA A 127 2.82 5.38 -1.70
N ASP A 128 1.99 5.14 -0.69
CA ASP A 128 1.83 6.05 0.46
C ASP A 128 3.13 6.17 1.26
N HIS A 129 3.87 5.06 1.36
CA HIS A 129 5.18 5.00 2.01
C HIS A 129 6.17 4.22 1.15
N VAL A 130 7.35 4.79 0.91
CA VAL A 130 8.45 4.13 0.20
C VAL A 130 9.64 4.06 1.15
N LEU A 131 10.10 2.84 1.46
CA LEU A 131 11.24 2.57 2.33
C LEU A 131 12.36 1.98 1.48
N TRP A 132 13.34 2.79 1.13
CA TRP A 132 14.29 2.45 0.08
C TRP A 132 15.74 2.49 0.56
N LEU A 133 16.50 1.47 0.21
CA LEU A 133 17.95 1.45 0.41
C LEU A 133 18.65 2.01 -0.84
N ASP A 134 19.49 3.03 -0.64
CA ASP A 134 20.39 3.53 -1.67
C ASP A 134 21.63 2.61 -1.80
N ASP A 135 21.37 1.38 -2.27
CA ASP A 135 22.39 0.36 -2.53
C ASP A 135 22.00 -0.43 -3.79
N PRO A 136 22.77 -0.26 -4.90
CA PRO A 136 22.47 -0.93 -6.16
C PRO A 136 22.97 -2.40 -6.18
N ASP A 137 23.55 -2.92 -5.10
CA ASP A 137 24.03 -4.30 -5.06
C ASP A 137 22.84 -5.29 -5.19
N PRO A 138 22.84 -6.17 -6.21
CA PRO A 138 21.75 -7.13 -6.42
C PRO A 138 21.59 -8.14 -5.27
N ARG A 139 22.55 -8.19 -4.33
CA ARG A 139 22.49 -9.05 -3.14
C ARG A 139 21.80 -8.39 -1.96
N VAL A 140 21.46 -7.10 -2.01
CA VAL A 140 20.75 -6.38 -0.93
C VAL A 140 19.52 -7.13 -0.39
N PRO A 141 18.70 -7.80 -1.22
CA PRO A 141 17.60 -8.61 -0.70
C PRO A 141 18.01 -9.71 0.29
N ALA A 142 19.27 -10.15 0.25
CA ALA A 142 19.83 -11.19 1.11
C ALA A 142 20.83 -10.66 2.16
N THR A 143 21.14 -9.36 2.20
CA THR A 143 22.09 -8.80 3.19
C THR A 143 21.44 -8.49 4.54
N GLY A 144 20.11 -8.49 4.62
CA GLY A 144 19.34 -8.21 5.84
C GLY A 144 18.74 -6.80 5.91
N GLY A 145 18.97 -5.93 4.91
CA GLY A 145 18.48 -4.55 4.94
C GLY A 145 16.96 -4.46 4.93
N PHE A 146 16.30 -5.27 4.09
CA PHE A 146 14.84 -5.36 4.09
C PHE A 146 14.30 -5.96 5.40
N VAL A 147 15.04 -6.91 5.99
CA VAL A 147 14.72 -7.51 7.29
C VAL A 147 14.67 -6.44 8.38
N LEU A 148 15.68 -5.59 8.42
CA LEU A 148 15.73 -4.46 9.35
C LEU A 148 14.51 -3.56 9.20
N PHE A 149 14.08 -3.22 7.99
CA PHE A 149 12.91 -2.36 7.79
C PHE A 149 11.63 -2.94 8.36
N TYR A 150 11.28 -4.19 8.04
CA TYR A 150 10.02 -4.73 8.56
C TYR A 150 10.07 -5.09 10.05
N HIS A 151 11.25 -5.37 10.61
CA HIS A 151 11.44 -5.49 12.06
C HIS A 151 11.25 -4.15 12.76
N LEU A 152 11.81 -3.06 12.23
CA LEU A 152 11.61 -1.72 12.78
C LEU A 152 10.18 -1.24 12.61
N LEU A 153 9.53 -1.51 11.47
CA LEU A 153 8.11 -1.24 11.28
C LEU A 153 7.27 -1.95 12.35
N TRP A 154 7.54 -3.23 12.60
CA TRP A 154 6.86 -4.00 13.64
C TRP A 154 7.07 -3.37 15.03
N GLU A 155 8.31 -3.05 15.39
CA GLU A 155 8.66 -2.51 16.70
C GLU A 155 8.03 -1.13 16.94
N LEU A 156 8.22 -0.21 15.99
CA LEU A 156 7.69 1.15 16.06
C LEU A 156 6.16 1.19 16.01
N THR A 157 5.53 0.27 15.29
CA THR A 157 4.06 0.11 15.32
C THR A 157 3.60 -0.23 16.73
N HIS A 158 4.31 -1.12 17.43
CA HIS A 158 3.99 -1.48 18.81
C HIS A 158 4.28 -0.35 19.81
N VAL A 159 5.35 0.43 19.61
CA VAL A 159 5.59 1.65 20.40
C VAL A 159 4.39 2.60 20.29
N CYS A 160 3.81 2.75 19.10
CA CYS A 160 2.60 3.57 18.93
C CYS A 160 1.39 3.04 19.72
N PHE A 161 1.24 1.71 19.88
CA PHE A 161 0.17 1.13 20.72
C PHE A 161 0.38 1.38 22.20
N GLU A 162 1.63 1.49 22.67
CA GLU A 162 1.95 1.87 24.05
C GLU A 162 1.60 3.34 24.34
N HIS A 163 1.52 4.16 23.30
CA HIS A 163 1.11 5.56 23.33
C HIS A 163 -0.24 5.77 22.63
N SER A 164 -1.26 4.99 23.00
CA SER A 164 -2.58 4.96 22.32
C SER A 164 -3.29 6.31 22.18
N GLY A 165 -2.95 7.32 22.98
CA GLY A 165 -3.41 8.70 22.79
C GLY A 165 -3.07 9.27 21.41
N LEU A 166 -2.00 8.80 20.77
CA LEU A 166 -1.61 9.16 19.40
C LEU A 166 -2.52 8.55 18.33
N LEU A 167 -3.27 7.49 18.66
CA LEU A 167 -4.11 6.74 17.73
C LEU A 167 -5.58 7.18 17.76
N THR A 168 -5.92 8.11 18.66
CA THR A 168 -7.26 8.68 18.71
C THR A 168 -7.40 9.65 17.54
N THR A 169 -8.29 9.34 16.60
CA THR A 169 -8.59 10.27 15.52
C THR A 169 -9.44 11.40 16.10
N PRO A 170 -9.06 12.69 15.96
CA PRO A 170 -9.96 13.76 16.34
C PRO A 170 -11.25 13.59 15.52
N GLN A 171 -12.38 13.54 16.22
CA GLN A 171 -13.69 13.52 15.57
C GLN A 171 -13.78 14.82 14.78
N CYS A 172 -13.98 14.72 13.46
CA CYS A 172 -14.22 15.90 12.65
C CYS A 172 -15.55 16.51 13.12
N THR A 173 -15.48 17.54 13.96
CA THR A 173 -16.63 18.26 14.51
C THR A 173 -17.05 19.43 13.62
N GLU A 174 -16.53 19.51 12.39
CA GLU A 174 -16.88 20.57 11.47
C GLU A 174 -18.25 20.28 10.84
N ASP A 175 -19.21 21.18 11.07
CA ASP A 175 -20.51 21.26 10.38
C ASP A 175 -20.38 21.64 8.90
N VAL A 176 -19.15 21.75 8.39
CA VAL A 176 -18.85 21.95 6.97
C VAL A 176 -18.78 20.56 6.33
N CYS A 177 -19.88 20.17 5.71
CA CYS A 177 -19.84 19.12 4.71
C CYS A 177 -18.77 19.55 3.68
N VAL A 178 -17.66 18.81 3.60
CA VAL A 178 -16.94 18.72 2.33
C VAL A 178 -17.99 18.20 1.37
N THR A 179 -18.68 19.11 0.68
CA THR A 179 -19.65 18.73 -0.32
C THR A 179 -18.92 17.75 -1.20
N CYS A 180 -19.52 16.57 -1.42
CA CYS A 180 -18.99 15.51 -2.27
C CYS A 180 -18.78 15.95 -3.75
N SER A 181 -18.81 17.26 -4.00
CA SER A 181 -18.72 18.03 -5.24
C SER A 181 -17.33 18.56 -5.58
N ASP A 182 -16.28 18.37 -4.76
CA ASP A 182 -14.91 18.80 -5.12
C ASP A 182 -13.86 17.68 -5.09
N GLU A 183 -14.22 16.46 -4.68
CA GLU A 183 -13.28 15.34 -4.59
C GLU A 183 -13.30 14.49 -5.88
N GLY A 184 -12.12 14.29 -6.49
CA GLY A 184 -11.90 13.27 -7.51
C GLY A 184 -11.38 11.99 -6.87
N ARG A 185 -12.11 10.88 -6.98
CA ARG A 185 -11.74 9.60 -6.37
C ARG A 185 -11.24 8.62 -7.41
N LEU A 186 -10.14 7.94 -7.11
CA LEU A 186 -9.67 6.86 -7.97
C LEU A 186 -10.66 5.69 -7.93
N GLY A 187 -10.96 5.15 -9.10
CA GLY A 187 -11.79 3.96 -9.26
C GLY A 187 -11.21 3.00 -10.29
N GLU A 188 -11.38 1.70 -10.05
CA GLU A 188 -11.05 0.63 -10.98
C GLU A 188 -12.33 0.12 -11.65
N VAL A 189 -12.35 0.15 -12.98
CA VAL A 189 -13.48 -0.38 -13.75
C VAL A 189 -13.57 -1.89 -13.60
N VAL A 190 -14.71 -2.39 -13.12
CA VAL A 190 -14.91 -3.83 -12.87
C VAL A 190 -15.35 -4.54 -14.16
N THR A 191 -16.25 -3.92 -14.91
CA THR A 191 -16.75 -4.41 -16.20
C THR A 191 -16.58 -3.32 -17.24
N ALA A 192 -16.21 -3.70 -18.47
CA ALA A 192 -16.08 -2.74 -19.56
C ALA A 192 -17.36 -1.90 -19.72
N SER A 193 -17.16 -0.64 -20.15
CA SER A 193 -18.26 0.29 -20.34
C SER A 193 -19.30 -0.25 -21.32
N ALA A 194 -20.57 -0.12 -20.95
CA ALA A 194 -21.72 -0.44 -21.78
C ALA A 194 -22.76 0.69 -21.66
N ASP A 195 -23.23 1.19 -22.80
CA ASP A 195 -24.25 2.23 -22.89
C ASP A 195 -23.93 3.51 -22.09
N GLY A 196 -22.65 3.93 -22.06
CA GLY A 196 -22.24 5.15 -21.36
C GLY A 196 -22.07 5.00 -19.84
N THR A 197 -22.08 3.77 -19.32
CA THR A 197 -21.92 3.47 -17.89
C THR A 197 -21.02 2.26 -17.63
N ALA A 198 -20.37 2.22 -16.46
CA ALA A 198 -19.62 1.07 -16.00
C ALA A 198 -19.72 0.91 -14.46
N VAL A 199 -19.64 -0.34 -13.99
CA VAL A 199 -19.45 -0.62 -12.56
C VAL A 199 -17.99 -0.35 -12.20
N VAL A 200 -17.78 0.53 -11.23
CA VAL A 200 -16.45 0.96 -10.78
C VAL A 200 -16.28 0.65 -9.30
N ARG A 201 -15.15 0.03 -8.94
CA ARG A 201 -14.71 -0.15 -7.56
C ARG A 201 -13.93 1.07 -7.11
N THR A 202 -14.39 1.73 -6.06
CA THR A 202 -13.67 2.79 -5.37
C THR A 202 -13.36 2.37 -3.94
N ALA A 203 -12.59 3.20 -3.22
CA ALA A 203 -12.35 3.01 -1.79
C ALA A 203 -13.65 2.97 -0.95
N ARG A 204 -14.78 3.46 -1.48
CA ARG A 204 -16.09 3.45 -0.81
C ARG A 204 -16.95 2.24 -1.17
N GLY A 205 -16.52 1.41 -2.12
CA GLY A 205 -17.26 0.23 -2.59
C GLY A 205 -17.51 0.26 -4.10
N LEU A 206 -18.47 -0.55 -4.54
CA LEU A 206 -18.89 -0.59 -5.94
C LEU A 206 -19.94 0.50 -6.22
N GLU A 207 -19.77 1.21 -7.32
CA GLU A 207 -20.63 2.31 -7.74
C GLU A 207 -20.89 2.21 -9.26
N ASP A 208 -22.12 2.53 -9.69
CA ASP A 208 -22.43 2.73 -11.11
C ASP A 208 -21.97 4.13 -11.52
N VAL A 209 -21.08 4.20 -12.51
CA VAL A 209 -20.44 5.46 -12.92
C VAL A 209 -20.74 5.74 -14.38
N VAL A 210 -21.11 6.99 -14.68
CA VAL A 210 -21.26 7.48 -16.06
C VAL A 210 -19.88 7.66 -16.69
N THR A 211 -19.64 7.01 -17.82
CA THR A 211 -18.33 6.94 -18.50
C THR A 211 -18.29 7.67 -19.84
N THR A 212 -19.41 8.23 -20.29
CA THR A 212 -19.57 8.86 -21.62
C THR A 212 -18.48 9.85 -22.02
N LEU A 213 -17.84 10.53 -21.05
CA LEU A 213 -16.76 11.50 -21.30
C LEU A 213 -15.40 10.85 -21.62
N VAL A 214 -15.22 9.59 -21.24
CA VAL A 214 -13.93 8.89 -21.26
C VAL A 214 -13.97 7.55 -22.02
N GLU A 215 -15.11 7.21 -22.61
CA GLU A 215 -15.25 5.99 -23.41
C GLU A 215 -14.29 5.95 -24.62
N PRO A 216 -13.81 4.77 -25.02
CA PRO A 216 -14.04 3.46 -24.39
C PRO A 216 -13.18 3.24 -23.13
N VAL A 217 -13.74 2.55 -22.13
CA VAL A 217 -13.03 2.13 -20.91
C VAL A 217 -13.20 0.63 -20.68
N GLY A 218 -12.07 -0.08 -20.57
CA GLY A 218 -12.02 -1.52 -20.34
C GLY A 218 -12.03 -1.92 -18.86
N ALA A 219 -12.31 -3.19 -18.59
CA ALA A 219 -12.15 -3.76 -17.25
C ALA A 219 -10.68 -3.69 -16.78
N GLY A 220 -10.48 -3.34 -15.52
CA GLY A 220 -9.16 -3.16 -14.91
C GLY A 220 -8.47 -1.82 -15.20
N GLU A 221 -9.09 -0.96 -16.02
CA GLU A 221 -8.64 0.43 -16.22
C GLU A 221 -8.99 1.30 -15.01
N LEU A 222 -8.16 2.31 -14.78
CA LEU A 222 -8.35 3.26 -13.70
C LEU A 222 -8.95 4.57 -14.23
N VAL A 223 -9.92 5.08 -13.50
CA VAL A 223 -10.64 6.33 -13.80
C VAL A 223 -10.68 7.22 -12.57
N VAL A 224 -10.80 8.53 -12.81
CA VAL A 224 -11.12 9.50 -11.76
C VAL A 224 -12.63 9.72 -11.76
N VAL A 225 -13.29 9.35 -10.66
CA VAL A 225 -14.73 9.45 -10.45
C VAL A 225 -15.05 10.70 -9.64
N HIS A 226 -15.95 11.51 -10.18
CA HIS A 226 -16.42 12.74 -9.56
C HIS A 226 -17.93 12.86 -9.74
N ALA A 227 -18.68 13.06 -8.65
CA ALA A 227 -20.14 13.18 -8.68
C ALA A 227 -20.85 12.09 -9.53
N GLY A 228 -20.40 10.83 -9.44
CA GLY A 228 -20.95 9.70 -10.20
C GLY A 228 -20.54 9.62 -11.67
N THR A 229 -19.61 10.46 -12.12
CA THR A 229 -19.11 10.50 -13.51
C THR A 229 -17.60 10.27 -13.55
N ALA A 230 -17.12 9.46 -14.47
CA ALA A 230 -15.70 9.33 -14.79
C ALA A 230 -15.26 10.54 -15.63
N ILE A 231 -14.43 11.40 -15.06
CA ILE A 231 -14.00 12.67 -15.67
C ILE A 231 -12.65 12.57 -16.39
N SER A 232 -11.86 11.54 -16.07
CA SER A 232 -10.58 11.24 -16.73
C SER A 232 -10.24 9.77 -16.60
N ARG A 233 -9.49 9.24 -17.57
CA ARG A 233 -8.72 7.99 -17.41
C ARG A 233 -7.42 8.33 -16.69
N VAL A 234 -6.90 7.37 -15.93
CA VAL A 234 -5.54 7.44 -15.40
C VAL A 234 -4.66 6.65 -16.35
N GLU A 235 -3.79 7.36 -17.07
CA GLU A 235 -2.85 6.72 -17.98
C GLU A 235 -1.91 5.79 -17.19
N GLY A 236 -1.62 4.62 -17.76
CA GLY A 236 -0.52 3.78 -17.27
C GLY A 236 0.81 4.41 -17.69
N ASP A 237 1.84 4.25 -16.87
CA ASP A 237 3.19 4.70 -17.27
C ASP A 237 3.58 3.99 -18.57
N LYS A 238 4.09 4.77 -19.52
CA LYS A 238 4.74 4.24 -20.72
C LYS A 238 6.01 3.47 -20.37
#